data_AF-A0A8R7PJE7-F1
#
_entry.id   AF-A0A8R7PJE7-F1
#
_cell.length_a   1.000
_cell.length_b   1.000
_cell.length_c   1.000
_cell.angle_alpha   90.00
_cell.angle_beta   90.00
_cell.angle_gamma   90.00
#
_symmetry.space_group_name_H-M   'P 1'
#
loop_
_entity.id
_entity.type
_entity.pdbx_description
1 polymer ?
#
loop_
_entity_poly.entity_id
_entity_poly.type
_entity_poly.pdbx_seq_one_letter_code
_entity_poly.pdbx_strand_id
1 'polypeptide(L)'
;MVREVFQAARENAPAIIFFDEVDAIAAARTDSDDASAADREVYRVLLELLAQMDGFDQCPDVRVIMATNRADALDPALLRPGRLDRRVEFP
;
A
#
# COMPACT_ATOMS: atom_id res chain seq x y z
N MET A 1 12.33 -3.91 -3.48
CA MET A 1 11.38 -4.80 -2.77
C MET A 1 9.95 -4.68 -3.30
N VAL A 2 9.25 -3.54 -3.13
CA VAL A 2 7.83 -3.43 -3.57
C VAL A 2 7.69 -3.64 -5.08
N ARG A 3 8.56 -3.03 -5.89
CA ARG A 3 8.58 -3.24 -7.35
C ARG A 3 8.74 -4.71 -7.76
N GLU A 4 9.58 -5.47 -7.07
CA GLU A 4 9.82 -6.89 -7.38
C GLU A 4 8.59 -7.74 -7.09
N VAL A 5 7.85 -7.47 -6.01
CA VAL A 5 6.60 -8.17 -5.68
C VAL A 5 5.55 -7.94 -6.76
N PHE A 6 5.37 -6.68 -7.18
CA PHE A 6 4.44 -6.35 -8.26
C PHE A 6 4.87 -6.93 -9.59
N GLN A 7 6.17 -6.92 -9.90
CA GLN A 7 6.69 -7.56 -11.12
C GLN A 7 6.43 -9.07 -11.12
N ALA A 8 6.76 -9.77 -10.03
CA ALA A 8 6.51 -11.20 -9.91
C ALA A 8 5.01 -11.53 -10.04
N ALA A 9 4.12 -10.71 -9.45
CA ALA A 9 2.69 -10.89 -9.60
C ALA A 9 2.20 -10.68 -11.04
N ARG A 10 2.77 -9.72 -11.78
CA ARG A 10 2.46 -9.49 -13.20
C ARG A 10 2.94 -10.64 -14.08
N GLU A 11 4.13 -11.18 -13.82
CA GLU A 11 4.69 -12.33 -14.55
C GLU A 11 3.91 -13.63 -14.30
N ASN A 12 3.30 -13.76 -13.12
CA ASN A 12 2.50 -14.93 -12.73
C ASN A 12 0.98 -14.66 -12.77
N ALA A 13 0.53 -13.67 -13.54
CA ALA A 13 -0.88 -13.35 -13.65
C ALA A 13 -1.69 -14.56 -14.18
N PRO A 14 -2.90 -14.85 -13.64
CA PRO A 14 -3.63 -14.06 -12.65
C PRO A 14 -3.12 -14.27 -11.22
N ALA A 15 -2.91 -13.18 -10.48
CA ALA A 15 -2.34 -13.20 -9.14
C ALA A 15 -3.05 -12.27 -8.15
N ILE A 16 -2.97 -12.60 -6.86
CA ILE A 16 -3.45 -11.74 -5.77
C ILE A 16 -2.25 -11.40 -4.88
N ILE A 17 -2.02 -10.12 -4.66
CA ILE A 17 -1.07 -9.63 -3.66
C ILE A 17 -1.87 -9.33 -2.39
N PHE A 18 -1.53 -10.02 -1.31
CA PHE A 18 -2.13 -9.79 0.00
C PHE A 18 -1.12 -9.11 0.94
N PHE A 19 -1.49 -7.95 1.46
CA PHE A 19 -0.75 -7.27 2.52
C PHE A 19 -1.53 -7.39 3.82
N ASP A 20 -0.93 -8.05 4.81
CA ASP A 20 -1.45 -8.04 6.18
C ASP A 20 -0.78 -6.93 6.99
N GLU A 21 -1.45 -6.46 8.04
CA GLU A 21 -0.97 -5.40 8.93
C GLU A 21 -0.43 -4.16 8.18
N VAL A 22 -1.16 -3.68 7.17
CA VAL A 22 -0.67 -2.60 6.29
C VAL A 22 -0.42 -1.29 7.04
N ASP A 23 -1.00 -1.09 8.22
CA ASP A 23 -0.72 0.04 9.10
C ASP A 23 0.74 0.12 9.57
N ALA A 24 1.49 -1.00 9.57
CA ALA A 24 2.92 -0.98 9.88
C ALA A 24 3.76 -0.20 8.85
N ILE A 25 3.31 -0.18 7.58
CA ILE A 25 4.03 0.47 6.47
C ILE A 25 3.31 1.69 5.90
N ALA A 26 2.03 1.86 6.21
CA ALA A 26 1.18 2.88 5.63
C ALA A 26 0.55 3.84 6.64
N ALA A 27 1.11 3.93 7.85
CA ALA A 27 0.64 4.89 8.83
C ALA A 27 0.89 6.34 8.39
N ALA A 28 -0.13 7.19 8.52
CA ALA A 28 -0.02 8.63 8.34
C ALA A 28 0.94 9.21 9.38
N ARG A 29 1.94 9.97 8.93
CA ARG A 29 2.86 10.65 9.83
C ARG A 29 2.18 11.86 10.46
N THR A 30 2.33 12.01 11.76
CA THR A 30 2.06 13.28 12.45
C THR A 30 3.29 14.17 12.27
N ASP A 31 3.11 15.39 11.76
CA ASP A 31 4.16 16.41 11.52
C ASP A 31 4.95 16.74 12.80
N SER A 32 5.87 15.85 13.14
CA SER A 32 6.80 16.00 14.24
C SER A 32 8.16 16.19 13.58
N ASP A 33 8.79 17.34 13.81
CA ASP A 33 10.10 17.70 13.24
C ASP A 33 11.23 16.70 13.60
N ASP A 34 10.98 15.77 14.52
CA ASP A 34 11.87 14.67 14.95
C ASP A 34 11.58 13.32 14.26
N ALA A 35 11.25 13.32 12.96
CA ALA A 35 11.08 12.06 12.23
C ALA A 35 12.40 11.27 12.18
N SER A 36 12.41 10.08 12.77
CA SER A 36 13.59 9.22 12.84
C SER A 36 14.02 8.75 11.44
N ALA A 37 15.26 8.27 11.32
CA ALA A 37 15.74 7.67 10.07
C ALA A 37 14.88 6.46 9.65
N ALA A 38 14.41 5.67 10.62
CA ALA A 38 13.54 4.51 10.39
C ALA A 38 12.19 4.93 9.79
N ASP A 39 11.58 6.01 10.32
CA ASP A 39 10.33 6.49 9.78
C ASP A 39 10.48 6.88 8.29
N ARG A 40 11.64 7.45 7.91
CA ARG A 40 11.87 7.95 6.53
C ARG A 40 11.95 6.80 5.54
N GLU A 41 12.46 5.66 5.98
CA GLU A 41 12.50 4.43 5.20
C GLU A 41 11.09 3.88 4.99
N VAL A 42 10.28 3.79 6.05
CA VAL A 42 8.87 3.36 5.96
C VAL A 42 8.09 4.24 4.98
N TYR A 43 8.27 5.57 5.07
CA TYR A 43 7.61 6.51 4.16
C TYR A 43 8.03 6.30 2.68
N ARG A 44 9.29 5.92 2.42
CA ARG A 44 9.73 5.58 1.05
C ARG A 44 9.04 4.31 0.53
N VAL A 45 8.88 3.30 1.39
CA VAL A 45 8.15 2.07 1.03
C VAL A 45 6.70 2.37 0.69
N LEU A 46 6.04 3.23 1.48
CA LEU A 46 4.69 3.71 1.19
C LEU A 46 4.61 4.40 -0.17
N LEU A 47 5.51 5.34 -0.46
CA LEU A 47 5.53 6.03 -1.76
C LEU A 47 5.73 5.07 -2.93
N GLU A 48 6.58 4.06 -2.78
CA GLU A 48 6.80 3.04 -3.81
C GLU A 48 5.55 2.18 -4.03
N LEU A 49 4.84 1.80 -2.95
CA LEU A 49 3.55 1.12 -3.02
C LEU A 49 2.51 1.96 -3.76
N LEU A 50 2.38 3.24 -3.39
CA LEU A 50 1.48 4.18 -4.06
C LEU A 50 1.80 4.31 -5.55
N ALA A 51 3.07 4.40 -5.91
CA ALA A 51 3.50 4.48 -7.31
C ALA A 51 3.20 3.19 -8.10
N GLN A 52 3.26 2.01 -7.47
CA GLN A 52 2.85 0.76 -8.12
C GLN A 52 1.33 0.63 -8.29
N MET A 53 0.54 1.26 -7.43
CA MET A 53 -0.93 1.26 -7.50
C MET A 53 -1.48 2.32 -8.47
N ASP A 54 -0.84 3.49 -8.57
CA ASP A 54 -1.24 4.57 -9.50
C ASP A 54 -0.82 4.32 -10.96
N GLY A 55 0.12 3.41 -11.18
CA GLY A 55 0.81 3.26 -12.46
C GLY A 55 -0.12 3.06 -13.65
N PHE A 56 0.28 3.62 -14.80
CA PHE A 56 -0.35 3.49 -16.12
C PHE A 56 -0.59 2.04 -16.58
N ASP A 57 0.07 1.06 -15.94
CA ASP A 57 -0.10 -0.36 -16.16
C ASP A 57 -1.01 -0.97 -15.08
N GLN A 58 -2.29 -0.60 -15.08
CA GLN A 58 -3.29 -1.41 -14.40
C GLN A 58 -3.29 -2.79 -15.07
N CYS A 59 -2.62 -3.77 -14.47
CA CYS A 59 -2.74 -5.17 -14.87
C CYS A 59 -4.09 -5.67 -14.35
N PRO A 60 -5.10 -5.87 -15.22
CA PRO A 60 -6.44 -6.26 -14.78
C PRO A 60 -6.45 -7.62 -14.05
N ASP A 61 -5.42 -8.44 -14.28
CA ASP A 61 -5.29 -9.79 -13.72
C ASP A 61 -4.51 -9.85 -12.41
N VAL A 62 -4.02 -8.71 -11.90
CA VAL A 62 -3.37 -8.63 -10.58
C VAL A 62 -4.25 -7.82 -9.63
N ARG A 63 -4.75 -8.47 -8.58
CA ARG A 63 -5.55 -7.80 -7.55
C ARG A 63 -4.74 -7.60 -6.28
N VAL A 64 -4.97 -6.47 -5.61
CA VAL A 64 -4.36 -6.16 -4.32
C VAL A 64 -5.43 -6.20 -3.23
N ILE A 65 -5.16 -6.93 -2.15
CA ILE A 65 -5.99 -6.98 -0.94
C ILE A 65 -5.10 -6.55 0.23
N MET A 66 -5.63 -5.68 1.08
CA MET A 66 -4.92 -5.19 2.26
C MET A 66 -5.79 -5.39 3.51
N ALA A 67 -5.17 -5.81 4.61
CA ALA A 67 -5.79 -5.94 5.92
C ALA A 67 -5.08 -5.04 6.95
N THR A 68 -5.86 -4.45 7.86
CA THR A 68 -5.34 -3.66 8.99
C THR A 68 -6.33 -3.69 10.14
N ASN A 69 -5.81 -3.54 11.36
CA ASN A 69 -6.60 -3.33 12.57
C ASN A 69 -6.74 -1.83 12.92
N ARG A 70 -6.06 -0.93 12.21
CA ARG A 70 -5.96 0.50 12.51
C ARG A 70 -6.24 1.34 11.26
N ALA A 71 -7.47 1.25 10.76
CA ALA A 71 -7.88 1.98 9.55
C ALA A 71 -7.81 3.51 9.70
N ASP A 72 -7.92 4.02 10.93
CA ASP A 72 -7.79 5.43 11.30
C ASP A 72 -6.35 5.96 11.17
N ALA A 73 -5.36 5.08 11.32
CA ALA A 73 -3.95 5.42 11.23
C ALA A 73 -3.44 5.43 9.78
N LEU A 74 -4.20 4.94 8.79
CA LEU A 74 -3.72 4.82 7.41
C LEU A 74 -3.56 6.16 6.69
N ASP A 75 -2.55 6.25 5.82
CA ASP A 75 -2.33 7.40 4.95
C ASP A 75 -3.54 7.61 4.01
N PRO A 76 -4.18 8.80 4.04
CA PRO A 76 -5.33 9.12 3.20
C PRO A 76 -5.05 9.02 1.69
N ALA A 77 -3.79 9.00 1.27
CA ALA A 77 -3.40 8.83 -0.12
C ALA A 77 -3.75 7.41 -0.61
N LEU A 78 -3.62 6.36 0.20
CA LEU A 78 -4.04 5.00 -0.20
C LEU A 78 -5.53 4.90 -0.50
N LEU A 79 -6.30 5.75 0.18
CA LEU A 79 -7.75 5.79 0.14
C LEU A 79 -8.31 6.56 -1.06
N ARG A 80 -7.44 7.12 -1.92
CA ARG A 80 -7.85 7.86 -3.11
C ARG A 80 -8.37 6.91 -4.20
N PRO A 81 -9.36 7.34 -5.00
CA PRO A 81 -9.88 6.56 -6.14
C PRO A 81 -8.76 6.14 -7.10
N GLY A 82 -8.81 4.91 -7.59
CA GLY A 82 -7.77 4.34 -8.47
C GLY A 82 -6.67 3.57 -7.74
N ARG A 83 -6.67 3.55 -6.39
CA ARG A 83 -5.79 2.75 -5.56
C ARG A 83 -6.57 1.67 -4.80
N LEU A 84 -7.34 2.07 -3.79
CA LEU A 84 -8.24 1.18 -3.04
C LEU A 84 -9.69 1.54 -3.30
N ASP A 85 -10.33 0.78 -4.20
CA ASP A 85 -11.71 1.07 -4.62
C ASP A 85 -12.77 0.48 -3.68
N ARG A 86 -12.43 -0.54 -2.90
CA ARG A 86 -13.35 -1.26 -2.02
C ARG A 86 -12.81 -1.32 -0.60
N ARG A 87 -13.70 -1.12 0.36
CA ARG A 87 -13.45 -1.30 1.80
C ARG A 87 -14.48 -2.25 2.36
N VAL A 88 -14.01 -3.19 3.16
CA VAL A 88 -14.85 -4.15 3.88
C VAL A 88 -14.45 -4.04 5.34
N GLU A 89 -15.43 -3.72 6.17
CA GLU A 89 -15.25 -3.62 7.61
C GLU A 89 -15.70 -4.94 8.25
N PHE A 90 -14.89 -5.47 9.15
CA PHE A 90 -15.18 -6.69 9.89
C PHE A 90 -15.54 -6.30 11.33
N PRO A 91 -16.75 -6.68 11.82
CA PRO A 91 -17.20 -6.36 13.17
C PRO A 91 -16.56 -7.23 14.25
#